data_AF-A0ABD6EHE9-F1
#
_entry.id   AF-A0ABD6EHE9-F1
#
_cell.length_a   1.000
_cell.length_b   1.000
_cell.length_c   1.000
_cell.angle_alpha   90.00
_cell.angle_beta   90.00
_cell.angle_gamma   90.00
#
_symmetry.space_group_name_H-M   'P 1'
#
loop_
_entity.id
_entity.type
_entity.pdbx_description
1 polymer ?
#
loop_
_entity_poly.entity_id
_entity_poly.type
_entity_poly.pdbx_seq_one_letter_code
_entity_poly.pdbx_strand_id
1 'polypeptide(L)'
;MEGRFLILELEKLFILLLGLFWLFDDCSVIQEELLSECIERQSLINSILEDLGNKSAEPPENAFFISSSRDAASARETMLKISEELCSWKEKIDKNVSEADRLCEEGVETLTPDQFHSLKQHRSQLMTMYQTTMNRVGNLTDSLAEMEENLLDFDDEARLIEIWIGEKSRDISILKAESGDPSRVSESRRRVKSFLDEVSSYENRLKELASLSTRTRITFDRYDEQIQKMYPGCQIRVMNDHKMSETLSKIQSDYESLVHSCQDISSFISRLDSLNTVHKHNVNEATRLLNNLEECCSQCEASARTTAADVDEIQRMQVLFI
;
A
#
# COMPACT_ATOMS: atom_id res chain seq x y z
N MET A 1 25.05 -1.00 104.86
CA MET A 1 24.16 -0.37 103.85
C MET A 1 24.56 -0.71 102.40
N GLU A 2 25.56 -1.55 102.15
CA GLU A 2 26.07 -1.82 100.79
C GLU A 2 25.25 -2.85 99.98
N GLY A 3 24.55 -3.79 100.62
CA GLY A 3 23.79 -4.82 99.90
C GLY A 3 22.51 -4.34 99.19
N ARG A 4 21.94 -3.19 99.60
CA ARG A 4 20.76 -2.61 98.93
C ARG A 4 21.09 -1.86 97.64
N PHE A 5 22.35 -1.41 97.49
CA PHE A 5 22.79 -0.68 96.30
C PHE A 5 23.01 -1.62 95.11
N LEU A 6 23.57 -2.81 95.36
CA LEU A 6 23.79 -3.86 94.36
C LEU A 6 22.48 -4.45 93.79
N ILE A 7 21.43 -4.57 94.61
CA ILE A 7 20.12 -5.07 94.15
C ILE A 7 19.45 -4.07 93.20
N LEU A 8 19.53 -2.77 93.51
CA LEU A 8 18.97 -1.70 92.69
C LEU A 8 19.69 -1.54 91.34
N GLU A 9 20.99 -1.80 91.25
CA GLU A 9 21.72 -1.83 89.97
C GLU A 9 21.38 -3.06 89.12
N LEU A 10 21.22 -4.23 89.75
CA LEU A 10 20.81 -5.46 89.06
C LEU A 10 19.39 -5.36 88.50
N GLU A 11 18.45 -4.77 89.24
CA GLU A 11 17.08 -4.53 88.74
C GLU A 11 17.06 -3.57 87.55
N LYS A 12 17.90 -2.51 87.56
CA LYS A 12 18.03 -1.59 86.42
C LYS A 12 18.62 -2.27 85.19
N LEU A 13 19.64 -3.11 85.38
CA LEU A 13 20.23 -3.92 84.29
C LEU A 13 19.23 -4.93 83.74
N PHE A 14 18.41 -5.55 84.59
CA PHE A 14 17.38 -6.48 84.17
C PHE A 14 16.25 -5.80 83.39
N ILE A 15 15.83 -4.60 83.79
CA ILE A 15 14.85 -3.79 83.04
C ILE A 15 15.43 -3.33 81.69
N LEU A 16 16.71 -2.95 81.64
CA LEU A 16 17.39 -2.59 80.38
C LEU A 16 17.52 -3.81 79.44
N LEU A 17 17.84 -4.99 79.98
CA LEU A 17 17.92 -6.23 79.22
C LEU A 17 16.55 -6.69 78.72
N LEU A 18 15.49 -6.56 79.53
CA LEU A 18 14.12 -6.81 79.09
C LEU A 18 13.70 -5.81 78.02
N GLY A 19 13.96 -4.51 78.20
CA GLY A 19 13.66 -3.49 77.19
C GLY A 19 14.38 -3.74 75.87
N LEU A 20 15.64 -4.17 75.91
CA LEU A 20 16.39 -4.61 74.72
C LEU A 20 15.81 -5.89 74.13
N PHE A 21 15.41 -6.86 74.95
CA PHE A 21 14.79 -8.10 74.47
C PHE A 21 13.48 -7.83 73.72
N TRP A 22 12.60 -6.98 74.26
CA TRP A 22 11.36 -6.57 73.60
C TRP A 22 11.62 -5.77 72.30
N LEU A 23 12.63 -4.89 72.28
CA LEU A 23 13.06 -4.19 71.06
C LEU A 23 13.61 -5.13 70.00
N PHE A 24 14.35 -6.17 70.39
CA PHE A 24 14.87 -7.18 69.48
C PHE A 24 13.77 -8.12 68.95
N ASP A 25 12.79 -8.48 69.78
CA ASP A 25 11.66 -9.32 69.39
C ASP A 25 10.76 -8.58 68.40
N ASP A 26 10.42 -7.31 68.66
CA ASP A 26 9.62 -6.47 67.74
C ASP A 26 10.35 -6.22 66.41
N CYS A 27 11.68 -6.02 66.42
CA CYS A 27 12.48 -5.90 65.19
C CYS A 27 12.47 -7.21 64.37
N SER A 28 12.47 -8.37 65.02
CA SER A 28 12.48 -9.67 64.33
C SER A 28 11.14 -9.95 63.62
N VAL A 29 10.02 -9.59 64.24
CA VAL A 29 8.67 -9.78 63.68
C VAL A 29 8.45 -8.88 62.46
N ILE A 30 8.85 -7.60 62.55
CA ILE A 30 8.75 -6.64 61.43
C ILE A 30 9.59 -7.12 60.25
N GLN A 31 10.78 -7.67 60.50
CA GLN A 31 11.66 -8.17 59.45
C GLN A 31 11.10 -9.44 58.77
N GLU A 32 10.42 -10.31 59.52
CA GLU A 32 9.79 -11.53 59.00
C GLU A 32 8.54 -11.21 58.15
N GLU A 33 7.75 -10.21 58.56
CA GLU A 33 6.57 -9.72 57.84
C GLU A 33 6.95 -9.08 56.49
N LEU A 34 7.97 -8.20 56.49
CA LEU A 34 8.48 -7.54 55.29
C LEU A 34 9.10 -8.55 54.30
N LEU A 35 9.75 -9.58 54.84
CA LEU A 35 10.29 -10.69 54.04
C LEU A 35 9.18 -11.51 53.39
N SER A 36 8.14 -11.86 54.14
CA SER A 36 6.97 -12.57 53.61
C SER A 36 6.31 -11.78 52.49
N GLU A 37 6.12 -10.47 52.68
CA GLU A 37 5.52 -9.60 51.69
C GLU A 37 6.38 -9.48 50.42
N CYS A 38 7.71 -9.45 50.55
CA CYS A 38 8.62 -9.50 49.40
C CYS A 38 8.50 -10.79 48.58
N ILE A 39 8.41 -11.94 49.25
CA ILE A 39 8.27 -13.24 48.58
C ILE A 39 6.92 -13.32 47.86
N GLU A 40 5.84 -12.90 48.52
CA GLU A 40 4.51 -12.84 47.90
C GLU A 40 4.49 -11.92 46.69
N ARG A 41 5.12 -10.74 46.78
CA ARG A 41 5.20 -9.80 45.67
C ARG A 41 5.99 -10.36 44.49
N GLN A 42 7.12 -11.02 44.74
CA GLN A 42 7.89 -11.68 43.70
C GLN A 42 7.08 -12.79 43.02
N SER A 43 6.33 -13.58 43.77
CA SER A 43 5.43 -14.61 43.23
C SER A 43 4.34 -14.01 42.33
N LEU A 44 3.70 -12.92 42.76
CA LEU A 44 2.70 -12.20 41.97
C LEU A 44 3.30 -11.61 40.67
N ILE A 45 4.48 -11.00 40.75
CA ILE A 45 5.18 -10.47 39.57
C ILE A 45 5.51 -11.60 38.60
N ASN A 46 6.00 -12.75 39.10
CA ASN A 46 6.30 -13.91 38.27
C ASN A 46 5.06 -14.49 37.57
N SER A 47 3.93 -14.57 38.26
CA SER A 47 2.67 -14.97 37.64
C SER A 47 2.25 -14.03 36.50
N ILE A 48 2.38 -12.71 36.69
CA ILE A 48 2.06 -11.74 35.63
C ILE A 48 3.05 -11.85 34.46
N LEU A 49 4.34 -12.07 34.74
CA LEU A 49 5.37 -12.29 33.73
C LEU A 49 5.10 -13.54 32.91
N GLU A 50 4.63 -14.63 33.54
CA GLU A 50 4.23 -15.86 32.86
C GLU A 50 3.01 -15.62 31.95
N ASP A 51 1.99 -14.93 32.45
CA ASP A 51 0.81 -14.56 31.65
C ASP A 51 1.17 -13.68 30.43
N LEU A 52 2.05 -12.69 30.62
CA LEU A 52 2.59 -11.85 29.53
C LEU A 52 3.42 -12.67 28.53
N GLY A 53 4.22 -13.62 29.04
CA GLY A 53 5.00 -14.54 28.24
C GLY A 53 4.11 -15.42 27.37
N ASN A 54 3.04 -15.99 27.93
CA ASN A 54 2.07 -16.81 27.23
C ASN A 54 1.35 -16.02 26.11
N LYS A 55 0.96 -14.77 26.36
CA LYS A 55 0.38 -13.88 25.33
C LYS A 55 1.37 -13.55 24.20
N SER A 56 2.66 -13.61 24.48
CA SER A 56 3.73 -13.34 23.51
C SER A 56 4.26 -14.62 22.85
N ALA A 57 3.79 -15.81 23.26
CA ALA A 57 4.30 -17.09 22.80
C ALA A 57 3.63 -17.55 21.50
N GLU A 58 2.31 -17.37 21.40
CA GLU A 58 1.55 -17.80 20.24
C GLU A 58 0.97 -16.62 19.44
N PRO A 59 1.30 -16.52 18.14
CA PRO A 59 0.67 -15.56 17.25
C PRO A 59 -0.81 -15.91 17.01
N PRO A 60 -1.68 -14.90 16.83
CA PRO A 60 -3.07 -15.13 16.52
C PRO A 60 -3.24 -15.81 15.15
N GLU A 61 -4.24 -16.69 15.01
CA GLU A 61 -4.48 -17.52 13.80
C GLU A 61 -4.53 -16.70 12.50
N ASN A 62 -4.99 -15.45 12.56
CA ASN A 62 -5.19 -14.57 11.41
C ASN A 62 -3.93 -13.75 11.04
N ALA A 63 -2.87 -13.78 11.85
CA ALA A 63 -1.68 -12.95 11.66
C ALA A 63 -0.82 -13.37 10.46
N PHE A 64 -1.08 -14.56 9.92
CA PHE A 64 -0.18 -15.24 8.97
C PHE A 64 -0.54 -15.11 7.51
N PHE A 65 -1.79 -14.75 7.22
CA PHE A 65 -2.33 -14.79 5.88
C PHE A 65 -3.06 -13.49 5.58
N ILE A 66 -2.33 -12.52 5.05
CA ILE A 66 -2.90 -11.25 4.59
C ILE A 66 -2.83 -11.24 3.07
N SER A 67 -3.99 -11.41 2.43
CA SER A 67 -4.14 -11.46 0.97
C SER A 67 -5.05 -10.37 0.40
N SER A 68 -5.71 -9.62 1.29
CA SER A 68 -6.69 -8.60 0.93
C SER A 68 -6.83 -7.56 2.05
N SER A 69 -7.43 -6.41 1.73
CA SER A 69 -7.80 -5.39 2.72
C SER A 69 -8.67 -5.97 3.85
N ARG A 70 -9.57 -6.91 3.53
CA ARG A 70 -10.40 -7.61 4.52
C ARG A 70 -9.59 -8.45 5.50
N ASP A 71 -8.58 -9.16 5.00
CA ASP A 71 -7.72 -9.98 5.87
C ASP A 71 -6.90 -9.08 6.81
N ALA A 72 -6.36 -7.96 6.28
CA ALA A 72 -5.66 -6.96 7.08
C ALA A 72 -6.56 -6.38 8.17
N ALA A 73 -7.81 -6.04 7.85
CA ALA A 73 -8.79 -5.54 8.81
C ALA A 73 -9.12 -6.57 9.91
N SER A 74 -9.29 -7.85 9.55
CA SER A 74 -9.54 -8.95 10.50
C SER A 74 -8.35 -9.19 11.44
N ALA A 75 -7.13 -9.18 10.90
CA ALA A 75 -5.91 -9.26 11.69
C ALA A 75 -5.77 -8.05 12.62
N ARG A 76 -6.09 -6.84 12.14
CA ARG A 76 -6.08 -5.60 12.93
C ARG A 76 -7.06 -5.69 14.09
N GLU A 77 -8.28 -6.16 13.86
CA GLU A 77 -9.29 -6.33 14.92
C GLU A 77 -8.78 -7.28 16.02
N THR A 78 -8.05 -8.32 15.63
CA THR A 78 -7.48 -9.28 16.58
C THR A 78 -6.36 -8.64 17.41
N MET A 79 -5.48 -7.85 16.78
CA MET A 79 -4.43 -7.10 17.50
C MET A 79 -5.02 -6.02 18.42
N LEU A 80 -6.12 -5.37 18.02
CA LEU A 80 -6.84 -4.42 18.87
C LEU A 80 -7.41 -5.10 20.11
N LYS A 81 -7.99 -6.31 20.00
CA LYS A 81 -8.44 -7.09 21.16
C LYS A 81 -7.29 -7.40 22.12
N ILE A 82 -6.13 -7.80 21.60
CA ILE A 82 -4.93 -8.03 22.42
C ILE A 82 -4.48 -6.73 23.09
N SER A 83 -4.52 -5.61 22.37
CA SER A 83 -4.20 -4.28 22.91
C SER A 83 -5.16 -3.87 24.03
N GLU A 84 -6.45 -4.12 23.89
CA GLU A 84 -7.46 -3.84 24.92
C GLU A 84 -7.24 -4.70 26.17
N GLU A 85 -6.94 -5.99 25.99
CA GLU A 85 -6.57 -6.89 27.09
C GLU A 85 -5.32 -6.39 27.82
N LEU A 86 -4.26 -5.99 27.12
CA LEU A 86 -3.04 -5.44 27.72
C LEU A 86 -3.28 -4.09 28.41
N CYS A 87 -4.16 -3.25 27.88
CA CYS A 87 -4.59 -2.02 28.54
C CYS A 87 -5.28 -2.31 29.86
N SER A 88 -6.12 -3.37 29.94
CA SER A 88 -6.78 -3.77 31.19
C SER A 88 -5.79 -4.20 32.28
N TRP A 89 -4.58 -4.65 31.91
CA TRP A 89 -3.54 -5.06 32.86
C TRP A 89 -2.73 -3.90 33.40
N LYS A 90 -2.83 -2.70 32.80
CA LYS A 90 -2.05 -1.52 33.16
C LYS A 90 -2.11 -1.21 34.65
N GLU A 91 -3.32 -1.13 35.21
CA GLU A 91 -3.52 -0.81 36.63
C GLU A 91 -2.90 -1.88 37.55
N LYS A 92 -3.05 -3.17 37.19
CA LYS A 92 -2.46 -4.29 37.93
C LYS A 92 -0.93 -4.22 37.93
N ILE A 93 -0.35 -3.86 36.78
CA ILE A 93 1.11 -3.75 36.61
C ILE A 93 1.63 -2.54 37.39
N ASP A 94 1.02 -1.37 37.22
CA ASP A 94 1.41 -0.13 37.91
C ASP A 94 1.33 -0.32 39.43
N LYS A 95 0.31 -1.03 39.93
CA LYS A 95 0.19 -1.39 41.36
C LYS A 95 1.35 -2.27 41.84
N ASN A 96 1.69 -3.33 41.11
CA ASN A 96 2.77 -4.25 41.52
C ASN A 96 4.15 -3.61 41.42
N VAL A 97 4.36 -2.72 40.44
CA VAL A 97 5.59 -1.92 40.34
C VAL A 97 5.71 -0.96 41.50
N SER A 98 4.64 -0.21 41.81
CA SER A 98 4.63 0.74 42.93
C SER A 98 4.85 0.05 44.27
N GLU A 99 4.27 -1.13 44.45
CA GLU A 99 4.47 -1.90 45.68
C GLU A 99 5.88 -2.46 45.80
N ALA A 100 6.46 -2.95 44.70
CA ALA A 100 7.85 -3.38 44.70
C ALA A 100 8.80 -2.22 45.01
N ASP A 101 8.49 -1.01 44.54
CA ASP A 101 9.24 0.20 44.88
C ASP A 101 9.09 0.56 46.38
N ARG A 102 7.88 0.50 46.94
CA ARG A 102 7.63 0.67 48.39
C ARG A 102 8.42 -0.32 49.24
N LEU A 103 8.38 -1.62 48.89
CA LEU A 103 9.12 -2.67 49.59
C LEU A 103 10.63 -2.49 49.48
N CYS A 104 11.13 -1.92 48.38
CA CYS A 104 12.54 -1.55 48.28
C CYS A 104 12.88 -0.37 49.20
N GLU A 105 12.01 0.63 49.35
CA GLU A 105 12.24 1.78 50.24
C GLU A 105 12.19 1.39 51.72
N GLU A 106 11.24 0.55 52.11
CA GLU A 106 11.10 0.08 53.50
C GLU A 106 12.10 -1.02 53.86
N GLY A 107 12.51 -1.82 52.87
CA GLY A 107 13.42 -2.95 53.03
C GLY A 107 14.91 -2.63 53.02
N VAL A 108 15.32 -1.35 52.91
CA VAL A 108 16.72 -0.94 52.71
C VAL A 108 17.66 -1.47 53.79
N GLU A 109 17.23 -1.49 55.05
CA GLU A 109 18.05 -1.90 56.20
C GLU A 109 17.77 -3.34 56.67
N THR A 110 16.68 -3.95 56.19
CA THR A 110 16.13 -5.20 56.71
C THR A 110 16.25 -6.37 55.72
N LEU A 111 16.25 -6.12 54.42
CA LEU A 111 16.40 -7.15 53.38
C LEU A 111 17.86 -7.49 53.12
N THR A 112 18.13 -8.73 52.74
CA THR A 112 19.47 -9.09 52.24
C THR A 112 19.72 -8.45 50.87
N PRO A 113 20.99 -8.19 50.50
CA PRO A 113 21.32 -7.66 49.18
C PRO A 113 20.74 -8.47 48.02
N ASP A 114 20.70 -9.81 48.15
CA ASP A 114 20.15 -10.71 47.14
C ASP A 114 18.63 -10.56 46.99
N GLN A 115 17.90 -10.42 48.09
CA GLN A 115 16.44 -10.21 48.08
C GLN A 115 16.07 -8.88 47.44
N PHE A 116 16.80 -7.82 47.81
CA PHE A 116 16.65 -6.49 47.26
C PHE A 116 16.94 -6.48 45.74
N HIS A 117 18.04 -7.10 45.31
CA HIS A 117 18.38 -7.22 43.89
C HIS A 117 17.36 -8.04 43.11
N SER A 118 16.89 -9.16 43.66
CA SER A 118 15.87 -10.00 43.05
C SER A 118 14.56 -9.22 42.84
N LEU A 119 14.04 -8.53 43.87
CA LEU A 119 12.80 -7.76 43.77
C LEU A 119 12.91 -6.66 42.70
N LYS A 120 14.03 -5.92 42.72
CA LYS A 120 14.31 -4.86 41.74
C LYS A 120 14.42 -5.40 40.32
N GLN A 121 15.05 -6.57 40.14
CA GLN A 121 15.14 -7.25 38.86
C GLN A 121 13.76 -7.64 38.33
N HIS A 122 12.95 -8.33 39.13
CA HIS A 122 11.59 -8.75 38.75
C HIS A 122 10.70 -7.54 38.40
N ARG A 123 10.76 -6.47 39.21
CA ARG A 123 10.08 -5.20 38.94
C ARG A 123 10.51 -4.58 37.61
N SER A 124 11.82 -4.54 37.34
CA SER A 124 12.35 -4.01 36.09
C SER A 124 11.95 -4.88 34.89
N GLN A 125 11.98 -6.20 35.04
CA GLN A 125 11.57 -7.16 34.02
C GLN A 125 10.09 -7.02 33.68
N LEU A 126 9.21 -6.92 34.68
CA LEU A 126 7.76 -6.74 34.48
C LEU A 126 7.47 -5.49 33.67
N MET A 127 8.03 -4.34 34.09
CA MET A 127 7.79 -3.08 33.39
C MET A 127 8.33 -3.11 31.95
N THR A 128 9.54 -3.64 31.77
CA THR A 128 10.18 -3.73 30.45
C THR A 128 9.41 -4.66 29.52
N MET A 129 8.99 -5.84 30.01
CA MET A 129 8.24 -6.81 29.23
C MET A 129 6.90 -6.23 28.81
N TYR A 130 6.15 -5.65 29.75
CA TYR A 130 4.86 -5.02 29.46
C TYR A 130 4.96 -3.92 28.40
N GLN A 131 5.88 -2.96 28.58
CA GLN A 131 6.09 -1.88 27.61
C GLN A 131 6.52 -2.43 26.24
N THR A 132 7.39 -3.43 26.22
CA THR A 132 7.86 -4.06 24.97
C THR A 132 6.70 -4.73 24.23
N THR A 133 5.88 -5.53 24.92
CA THR A 133 4.72 -6.19 24.32
C THR A 133 3.69 -5.18 23.83
N MET A 134 3.38 -4.16 24.63
CA MET A 134 2.44 -3.10 24.24
C MET A 134 2.91 -2.35 22.98
N ASN A 135 4.19 -1.96 22.93
CA ASN A 135 4.75 -1.29 21.76
C ASN A 135 4.75 -2.19 20.52
N ARG A 136 5.02 -3.50 20.67
CA ARG A 136 4.96 -4.45 19.56
C ARG A 136 3.55 -4.58 18.99
N VAL A 137 2.55 -4.76 19.86
CA VAL A 137 1.14 -4.85 19.45
C VAL A 137 0.68 -3.55 18.77
N GLY A 138 1.08 -2.38 19.29
CA GLY A 138 0.79 -1.08 18.68
C GLY A 138 1.37 -0.97 17.27
N ASN A 139 2.67 -1.26 17.10
CA ASN A 139 3.34 -1.20 15.80
C ASN A 139 2.71 -2.15 14.76
N LEU A 140 2.31 -3.35 15.19
CA LEU A 140 1.61 -4.31 14.34
C LEU A 140 0.24 -3.79 13.91
N THR A 141 -0.50 -3.21 14.86
CA THR A 141 -1.83 -2.61 14.60
C THR A 141 -1.73 -1.47 13.58
N ASP A 142 -0.74 -0.58 13.74
CA ASP A 142 -0.51 0.54 12.83
C ASP A 142 -0.12 0.04 11.42
N SER A 143 0.76 -0.97 11.36
CA SER A 143 1.17 -1.56 10.09
C SER A 143 0.01 -2.26 9.37
N LEU A 144 -0.89 -2.92 10.11
CA LEU A 144 -2.09 -3.53 9.55
C LEU A 144 -3.10 -2.49 9.07
N ALA A 145 -3.24 -1.37 9.76
CA ALA A 145 -4.11 -0.27 9.33
C ALA A 145 -3.62 0.37 8.03
N GLU A 146 -2.32 0.67 7.93
CA GLU A 146 -1.71 1.20 6.69
C GLU A 146 -1.85 0.19 5.54
N MET A 147 -1.70 -1.10 5.82
CA MET A 147 -1.85 -2.17 4.83
C MET A 147 -3.29 -2.32 4.33
N GLU A 148 -4.28 -2.22 5.22
CA GLU A 148 -5.71 -2.25 4.87
C GLU A 148 -6.07 -1.13 3.89
N GLU A 149 -5.63 0.10 4.18
CA GLU A 149 -5.84 1.28 3.33
C GLU A 149 -5.14 1.12 1.98
N ASN A 150 -3.85 0.79 1.99
CA ASN A 150 -3.06 0.61 0.77
C ASN A 150 -3.61 -0.48 -0.16
N LEU A 151 -4.08 -1.60 0.40
CA LEU A 151 -4.68 -2.68 -0.38
C LEU A 151 -6.02 -2.28 -0.99
N LEU A 152 -6.83 -1.52 -0.25
CA LEU A 152 -8.11 -1.02 -0.74
C LEU A 152 -7.89 -0.03 -1.89
N ASP A 153 -6.99 0.94 -1.70
CA ASP A 153 -6.63 1.93 -2.71
C ASP A 153 -6.08 1.28 -3.98
N PHE A 154 -5.21 0.27 -3.81
CA PHE A 154 -4.67 -0.48 -4.95
C PHE A 154 -5.78 -1.20 -5.72
N ASP A 155 -6.65 -1.94 -5.03
CA ASP A 155 -7.73 -2.69 -5.67
C ASP A 155 -8.74 -1.77 -6.38
N ASP A 156 -9.05 -0.62 -5.81
CA ASP A 156 -9.94 0.37 -6.44
C ASP A 156 -9.28 1.03 -7.66
N GLU A 157 -8.04 1.49 -7.54
CA GLU A 157 -7.32 2.13 -8.65
C GLU A 157 -7.05 1.14 -9.80
N ALA A 158 -6.66 -0.10 -9.49
CA ALA A 158 -6.47 -1.16 -10.47
C ALA A 158 -7.77 -1.42 -11.26
N ARG A 159 -8.91 -1.53 -10.58
CA ARG A 159 -10.22 -1.74 -11.23
C ARG A 159 -10.61 -0.57 -12.11
N LEU A 160 -10.39 0.68 -11.66
CA LEU A 160 -10.68 1.87 -12.46
C LEU A 160 -9.83 1.90 -13.74
N ILE A 161 -8.57 1.54 -13.65
CA ILE A 161 -7.67 1.48 -14.80
C ILE A 161 -8.08 0.33 -15.75
N GLU A 162 -8.38 -0.87 -15.24
CA GLU A 162 -8.84 -2.00 -16.06
C GLU A 162 -10.12 -1.67 -16.85
N ILE A 163 -11.11 -1.06 -16.20
CA ILE A 163 -12.35 -0.62 -16.85
C ILE A 163 -12.05 0.39 -17.95
N TRP A 164 -11.24 1.40 -17.64
CA TRP A 164 -10.88 2.45 -18.59
C TRP A 164 -10.10 1.89 -19.79
N ILE A 165 -9.14 0.98 -19.57
CA ILE A 165 -8.42 0.31 -20.66
C ILE A 165 -9.39 -0.49 -21.53
N GLY A 166 -10.35 -1.20 -20.92
CA GLY A 166 -11.38 -1.94 -21.64
C GLY A 166 -12.25 -1.03 -22.53
N GLU A 167 -12.70 0.10 -22.00
CA GLU A 167 -13.47 1.10 -22.75
C GLU A 167 -12.65 1.68 -23.91
N LYS A 168 -11.40 2.09 -23.66
CA LYS A 168 -10.53 2.66 -24.69
C LYS A 168 -10.12 1.64 -25.75
N SER A 169 -9.92 0.38 -25.37
CA SER A 169 -9.66 -0.71 -26.32
C SER A 169 -10.84 -0.95 -27.27
N ARG A 170 -12.07 -0.73 -26.80
CA ARG A 170 -13.27 -0.76 -27.64
C ARG A 170 -13.34 0.46 -28.55
N ASP A 171 -13.12 1.66 -28.01
CA ASP A 171 -13.18 2.92 -28.77
C ASP A 171 -12.16 2.95 -29.91
N ILE A 172 -10.92 2.51 -29.66
CA ILE A 172 -9.87 2.46 -30.69
C ILE A 172 -10.22 1.45 -31.79
N SER A 173 -10.90 0.36 -31.46
CA SER A 173 -11.37 -0.63 -32.42
C SER A 173 -12.47 -0.07 -33.34
N ILE A 174 -13.39 0.72 -32.78
CA ILE A 174 -14.42 1.44 -33.55
C ILE A 174 -13.75 2.47 -34.46
N LEU A 175 -12.84 3.27 -33.91
CA LEU A 175 -12.11 4.28 -34.67
C LEU A 175 -11.33 3.65 -35.83
N LYS A 176 -10.72 2.47 -35.63
CA LYS A 176 -10.04 1.71 -36.67
C LYS A 176 -10.97 1.28 -37.80
N ALA A 177 -12.17 0.83 -37.49
CA ALA A 177 -13.18 0.46 -38.48
C ALA A 177 -13.68 1.69 -39.29
N GLU A 178 -13.84 2.84 -38.64
CA GLU A 178 -14.34 4.07 -39.27
C GLU A 178 -13.26 4.82 -40.08
N SER A 179 -11.97 4.58 -39.80
CA SER A 179 -10.85 5.35 -40.39
C SER A 179 -10.51 4.99 -41.84
N GLY A 180 -11.22 4.02 -42.44
CA GLY A 180 -10.98 3.59 -43.82
C GLY A 180 -11.53 4.53 -44.90
N ASP A 181 -12.35 5.53 -44.54
CA ASP A 181 -13.01 6.42 -45.49
C ASP A 181 -12.08 7.57 -45.98
N PRO A 182 -11.71 7.62 -47.28
CA PRO A 182 -10.86 8.68 -47.84
C PRO A 182 -11.49 10.09 -47.83
N SER A 183 -12.81 10.20 -47.65
CA SER A 183 -13.49 11.48 -47.55
C SER A 183 -13.41 12.09 -46.14
N ARG A 184 -13.12 11.28 -45.11
CA ARG A 184 -13.14 11.66 -43.69
C ARG A 184 -11.78 11.61 -43.00
N VAL A 185 -10.70 11.45 -43.76
CA VAL A 185 -9.31 11.28 -43.26
C VAL A 185 -8.87 12.37 -42.28
N SER A 186 -9.21 13.63 -42.56
CA SER A 186 -8.87 14.77 -41.71
C SER A 186 -9.58 14.70 -40.34
N GLU A 187 -10.84 14.28 -40.33
CA GLU A 187 -11.63 14.04 -39.13
C GLU A 187 -11.05 12.86 -38.33
N SER A 188 -10.78 11.73 -38.99
CA SER A 188 -10.18 10.55 -38.36
C SER A 188 -8.80 10.86 -37.77
N ARG A 189 -7.97 11.65 -38.46
CA ARG A 189 -6.68 12.13 -37.94
C ARG A 189 -6.84 12.93 -36.66
N ARG A 190 -7.78 13.88 -36.63
CA ARG A 190 -8.06 14.70 -35.45
C ARG A 190 -8.53 13.84 -34.28
N ARG A 191 -9.43 12.87 -34.54
CA ARG A 191 -9.94 11.94 -33.51
C ARG A 191 -8.82 11.07 -32.95
N VAL A 192 -7.97 10.47 -33.79
CA VAL A 192 -6.82 9.67 -33.34
C VAL A 192 -5.85 10.50 -32.50
N LYS A 193 -5.54 11.72 -32.92
CA LYS A 193 -4.64 12.59 -32.13
C LYS A 193 -5.20 12.87 -30.74
N SER A 194 -6.47 13.28 -30.67
CA SER A 194 -7.16 13.52 -29.39
C SER A 194 -7.20 12.27 -28.51
N PHE A 195 -7.40 11.09 -29.11
CA PHE A 195 -7.41 9.82 -28.40
C PHE A 195 -6.02 9.47 -27.84
N LEU A 196 -4.97 9.70 -28.62
CA LEU A 196 -3.59 9.46 -28.20
C LEU A 196 -3.17 10.40 -27.06
N ASP A 197 -3.54 11.68 -27.12
CA ASP A 197 -3.30 12.65 -26.04
C ASP A 197 -3.99 12.20 -24.73
N GLU A 198 -5.23 11.72 -24.82
CA GLU A 198 -5.97 11.17 -23.68
C GLU A 198 -5.28 9.93 -23.10
N VAL A 199 -4.89 8.97 -23.95
CA VAL A 199 -4.20 7.74 -23.51
C VAL A 199 -2.85 8.04 -22.88
N SER A 200 -2.08 8.96 -23.44
CA SER A 200 -0.79 9.39 -22.88
C SER A 200 -0.94 10.07 -21.52
N SER A 201 -2.03 10.84 -21.29
CA SER A 201 -2.27 11.47 -20.00
C SER A 201 -2.50 10.47 -18.86
N TYR A 202 -2.98 9.26 -19.19
CA TYR A 202 -3.29 8.19 -18.23
C TYR A 202 -2.04 7.46 -17.71
N GLU A 203 -0.87 7.67 -18.32
CA GLU A 203 0.40 7.10 -17.88
C GLU A 203 0.72 7.46 -16.42
N ASN A 204 0.30 8.65 -15.97
CA ASN A 204 0.51 9.09 -14.59
C ASN A 204 -0.25 8.23 -13.58
N ARG A 205 -1.49 7.81 -13.90
CA ARG A 205 -2.27 6.92 -13.03
C ARG A 205 -1.63 5.54 -12.91
N LEU A 206 -1.00 5.03 -13.97
CA LEU A 206 -0.22 3.79 -13.90
C LEU A 206 1.01 3.91 -13.01
N LYS A 207 1.68 5.08 -13.02
CA LYS A 207 2.79 5.37 -12.11
C LYS A 207 2.30 5.44 -10.66
N GLU A 208 1.14 6.05 -10.43
CA GLU A 208 0.49 6.09 -9.11
C GLU A 208 0.16 4.66 -8.63
N LEU A 209 -0.45 3.82 -9.48
CA LEU A 209 -0.73 2.41 -9.16
C LEU A 209 0.56 1.62 -8.84
N ALA A 210 1.63 1.81 -9.61
CA ALA A 210 2.92 1.17 -9.33
C ALA A 210 3.54 1.66 -8.01
N SER A 211 3.35 2.94 -7.68
CA SER A 211 3.79 3.51 -6.40
C SER A 211 2.99 2.95 -5.22
N LEU A 212 1.68 2.77 -5.37
CA LEU A 212 0.82 2.11 -4.39
C LEU A 212 1.31 0.68 -4.14
N SER A 213 1.54 -0.09 -5.21
CA SER A 213 2.10 -1.45 -5.11
C SER A 213 3.40 -1.50 -4.31
N THR A 214 4.32 -0.57 -4.59
CA THR A 214 5.60 -0.47 -3.88
C THR A 214 5.41 -0.11 -2.40
N ARG A 215 4.53 0.85 -2.10
CA ARG A 215 4.22 1.27 -0.71
C ARG A 215 3.59 0.13 0.08
N THR A 216 2.64 -0.60 -0.51
CA THR A 216 2.05 -1.80 0.09
C THR A 216 3.11 -2.85 0.39
N ARG A 217 4.05 -3.09 -0.54
CA ARG A 217 5.13 -4.05 -0.32
C ARG A 217 6.04 -3.68 0.85
N ILE A 218 6.46 -2.42 0.94
CA ILE A 218 7.25 -1.92 2.07
C ILE A 218 6.51 -2.13 3.39
N THR A 219 5.19 -1.93 3.39
CA THR A 219 4.34 -2.16 4.58
C THR A 219 4.30 -3.64 4.96
N PHE A 220 4.24 -4.55 3.98
CA PHE A 220 4.33 -5.99 4.19
C PHE A 220 5.66 -6.40 4.80
N ASP A 221 6.78 -5.95 4.22
CA ASP A 221 8.13 -6.26 4.72
C ASP A 221 8.29 -5.78 6.18
N ARG A 222 7.81 -4.57 6.48
CA ARG A 222 7.82 -4.01 7.83
C ARG A 222 6.98 -4.82 8.80
N TYR A 223 5.80 -5.28 8.39
CA TYR A 223 4.93 -6.13 9.21
C TYR A 223 5.57 -7.49 9.48
N ASP A 224 6.18 -8.12 8.47
CA ASP A 224 6.90 -9.39 8.63
C ASP A 224 8.03 -9.25 9.65
N GLU A 225 8.87 -8.22 9.53
CA GLU A 225 9.92 -7.95 10.52
C GLU A 225 9.39 -7.78 11.95
N GLN A 226 8.25 -7.12 12.11
CA GLN A 226 7.65 -6.88 13.42
C GLN A 226 7.08 -8.16 14.03
N ILE A 227 6.39 -8.99 13.22
CA ILE A 227 5.90 -10.29 13.69
C ILE A 227 7.07 -11.21 14.01
N GLN A 228 8.14 -11.27 13.22
CA GLN A 228 9.32 -12.09 13.55
C GLN A 228 9.98 -11.68 14.87
N LYS A 229 9.96 -10.37 15.20
CA LYS A 229 10.45 -9.86 16.49
C LYS A 229 9.54 -10.25 17.65
N MET A 230 8.23 -10.32 17.42
CA MET A 230 7.25 -10.67 18.45
C MET A 230 7.14 -12.18 18.66
N TYR A 231 7.17 -12.95 17.57
CA TYR A 231 6.97 -14.39 17.51
C TYR A 231 8.12 -15.06 16.72
N PRO A 232 9.28 -15.28 17.36
CA PRO A 232 10.44 -15.87 16.69
C PRO A 232 10.16 -17.26 16.14
N GLY A 233 10.55 -17.52 14.89
CA GLY A 233 10.43 -18.84 14.27
C GLY A 233 9.07 -19.11 13.63
N CYS A 234 8.17 -18.13 13.61
CA CYS A 234 6.92 -18.28 12.90
C CYS A 234 7.08 -18.07 11.39
N GLN A 235 6.58 -18.98 10.56
CA GLN A 235 6.61 -18.81 9.10
C GLN A 235 5.39 -18.02 8.65
N ILE A 236 5.54 -16.70 8.49
CA ILE A 236 4.50 -15.89 7.86
C ILE A 236 4.51 -16.16 6.36
N ARG A 237 3.34 -16.45 5.79
CA ARG A 237 3.14 -16.47 4.34
C ARG A 237 2.36 -15.24 3.93
N VAL A 238 3.07 -14.14 3.70
CA VAL A 238 2.50 -13.00 2.99
C VAL A 238 2.34 -13.40 1.52
N MET A 239 1.14 -13.83 1.14
CA MET A 239 0.86 -14.34 -0.21
C MET A 239 0.53 -13.24 -1.24
N ASN A 240 0.29 -11.99 -0.82
CA ASN A 240 -0.26 -10.98 -1.73
C ASN A 240 0.74 -10.31 -2.68
N ASP A 241 2.05 -10.37 -2.42
CA ASP A 241 3.02 -9.67 -3.28
C ASP A 241 2.96 -10.19 -4.73
N HIS A 242 2.73 -11.50 -4.90
CA HIS A 242 2.63 -12.12 -6.23
C HIS A 242 1.37 -11.68 -6.97
N LYS A 243 0.21 -11.67 -6.31
CA LYS A 243 -1.07 -11.29 -6.94
C LYS A 243 -1.09 -9.81 -7.33
N MET A 244 -0.62 -8.93 -6.46
CA MET A 244 -0.54 -7.49 -6.74
C MET A 244 0.42 -7.21 -7.91
N SER A 245 1.58 -7.87 -7.91
CA SER A 245 2.57 -7.79 -9.01
C SER A 245 2.01 -8.33 -10.33
N GLU A 246 1.27 -9.45 -10.30
CA GLU A 246 0.59 -10.01 -11.47
C GLU A 246 -0.48 -9.05 -12.02
N THR A 247 -1.33 -8.49 -11.16
CA THR A 247 -2.35 -7.51 -11.56
C THR A 247 -1.70 -6.27 -12.18
N LEU A 248 -0.67 -5.71 -11.53
CA LEU A 248 0.05 -4.55 -12.06
C LEU A 248 0.68 -4.85 -13.42
N SER A 249 1.37 -5.99 -13.55
CA SER A 249 2.02 -6.41 -14.80
C SER A 249 1.01 -6.60 -15.93
N LYS A 250 -0.15 -7.19 -15.64
CA LYS A 250 -1.24 -7.35 -16.61
C LYS A 250 -1.78 -6.00 -17.06
N ILE A 251 -2.09 -5.10 -16.12
CA ILE A 251 -2.58 -3.75 -16.44
C ILE A 251 -1.58 -2.97 -17.28
N GLN A 252 -0.28 -3.05 -16.96
CA GLN A 252 0.79 -2.42 -17.74
C GLN A 252 0.84 -2.99 -19.16
N SER A 253 0.80 -4.32 -19.31
CA SER A 253 0.77 -4.98 -20.62
C SER A 253 -0.46 -4.58 -21.45
N ASP A 254 -1.64 -4.51 -20.83
CA ASP A 254 -2.87 -4.13 -21.51
C ASP A 254 -2.83 -2.65 -21.96
N TYR A 255 -2.27 -1.77 -21.13
CA TYR A 255 -2.02 -0.37 -21.49
C TYR A 255 -1.02 -0.23 -22.63
N GLU A 256 0.09 -0.95 -22.59
CA GLU A 256 1.10 -0.95 -23.66
C GLU A 256 0.47 -1.39 -24.98
N SER A 257 -0.35 -2.45 -24.97
CA SER A 257 -1.10 -2.92 -26.14
C SER A 257 -2.05 -1.84 -26.71
N LEU A 258 -2.72 -1.09 -25.82
CA LEU A 258 -3.57 0.03 -26.20
C LEU A 258 -2.75 1.16 -26.85
N VAL A 259 -1.60 1.53 -26.27
CA VAL A 259 -0.69 2.54 -26.84
C VAL A 259 -0.20 2.12 -28.23
N HIS A 260 0.22 0.87 -28.39
CA HIS A 260 0.63 0.34 -29.70
C HIS A 260 -0.52 0.41 -30.72
N SER A 261 -1.74 0.05 -30.32
CA SER A 261 -2.93 0.15 -31.18
C SER A 261 -3.20 1.60 -31.62
N CYS A 262 -2.96 2.58 -30.75
CA CYS A 262 -3.07 4.01 -31.07
C CYS A 262 -1.99 4.47 -32.07
N GLN A 263 -0.75 3.99 -31.90
CA GLN A 263 0.35 4.31 -32.82
C GLN A 263 0.14 3.69 -34.21
N ASP A 264 -0.40 2.48 -34.26
CA ASP A 264 -0.73 1.78 -35.50
C ASP A 264 -1.78 2.53 -36.31
N ILE A 265 -2.90 2.93 -35.68
CA ILE A 265 -3.95 3.67 -36.39
C ILE A 265 -3.47 5.06 -36.82
N SER A 266 -2.66 5.73 -36.02
CA SER A 266 -2.06 7.03 -36.36
C SER A 266 -1.17 6.92 -37.59
N SER A 267 -0.34 5.87 -37.64
CA SER A 267 0.51 5.56 -38.79
C SER A 267 -0.32 5.20 -40.03
N PHE A 268 -1.39 4.43 -39.86
CA PHE A 268 -2.31 4.08 -40.94
C PHE A 268 -2.98 5.31 -41.55
N ILE A 269 -3.56 6.20 -40.73
CA ILE A 269 -4.22 7.42 -41.22
C ILE A 269 -3.22 8.35 -41.91
N SER A 270 -1.99 8.44 -41.40
CA SER A 270 -0.94 9.24 -42.03
C SER A 270 -0.59 8.74 -43.42
N ARG A 271 -0.50 7.42 -43.61
CA ARG A 271 -0.31 6.80 -44.92
C ARG A 271 -1.52 7.01 -45.84
N LEU A 272 -2.73 6.86 -45.31
CA LEU A 272 -3.96 7.01 -46.08
C LEU A 272 -4.14 8.46 -46.56
N ASP A 273 -3.78 9.46 -45.76
CA ASP A 273 -3.79 10.86 -46.16
C ASP A 273 -2.78 11.13 -47.29
N SER A 274 -1.55 10.62 -47.16
CA SER A 274 -0.55 10.71 -48.23
C SER A 274 -1.06 10.09 -49.52
N LEU A 275 -1.71 8.92 -49.46
CA LEU A 275 -2.28 8.29 -50.65
C LEU A 275 -3.45 9.09 -51.23
N ASN A 276 -4.32 9.63 -50.38
CA ASN A 276 -5.46 10.46 -50.78
C ASN A 276 -5.02 11.75 -51.49
N THR A 277 -3.94 12.40 -51.03
CA THR A 277 -3.39 13.59 -51.70
C THR A 277 -2.85 13.27 -53.10
N VAL A 278 -2.12 12.15 -53.26
CA VAL A 278 -1.64 11.69 -54.57
C VAL A 278 -2.81 11.32 -55.49
N HIS A 279 -3.82 10.60 -54.97
CA HIS A 279 -4.99 10.23 -55.75
C HIS A 279 -5.76 11.46 -56.24
N LYS A 280 -6.02 12.45 -55.36
CA LYS A 280 -6.65 13.71 -55.73
C LYS A 280 -5.88 14.46 -56.81
N HIS A 281 -4.55 14.51 -56.70
CA HIS A 281 -3.71 15.13 -57.74
C HIS A 281 -3.85 14.42 -59.09
N ASN A 282 -3.76 13.08 -59.10
CA ASN A 282 -3.90 12.29 -60.32
C ASN A 282 -5.28 12.43 -60.97
N VAL A 283 -6.34 12.43 -60.17
CA VAL A 283 -7.72 12.65 -60.67
C VAL A 283 -7.84 14.04 -61.29
N ASN A 284 -7.34 15.08 -60.61
CA ASN A 284 -7.38 16.44 -61.14
C ASN A 284 -6.60 16.59 -62.45
N GLU A 285 -5.41 15.97 -62.56
CA GLU A 285 -4.63 15.97 -63.80
C GLU A 285 -5.34 15.19 -64.91
N ALA A 286 -5.93 14.03 -64.62
CA ALA A 286 -6.71 13.26 -65.60
C ALA A 286 -7.92 14.06 -66.10
N THR A 287 -8.69 14.68 -65.20
CA THR A 287 -9.81 15.56 -65.58
C THR A 287 -9.35 16.74 -66.44
N ARG A 288 -8.22 17.37 -66.11
CA ARG A 288 -7.62 18.45 -66.91
C ARG A 288 -7.28 17.97 -68.32
N LEU A 289 -6.62 16.81 -68.45
CA LEU A 289 -6.24 16.26 -69.74
C LEU A 289 -7.47 15.86 -70.58
N LEU A 290 -8.50 15.29 -69.96
CA LEU A 290 -9.76 14.94 -70.63
C LEU A 290 -10.47 16.19 -71.16
N ASN A 291 -10.61 17.23 -70.34
CA ASN A 291 -11.23 18.49 -70.77
C ASN A 291 -10.47 19.13 -71.94
N ASN A 292 -9.13 19.12 -71.90
CA ASN A 292 -8.30 19.63 -73.01
C ASN A 292 -8.51 18.81 -74.30
N LEU A 293 -8.63 17.48 -74.18
CA LEU A 293 -8.90 16.62 -75.34
C LEU A 293 -10.30 16.87 -75.90
N GLU A 294 -11.31 17.02 -75.05
CA GLU A 294 -12.68 17.36 -75.47
C GLU A 294 -12.73 18.70 -76.21
N GLU A 295 -11.99 19.70 -75.72
CA GLU A 295 -11.86 21.00 -76.38
C GLU A 295 -11.17 20.88 -77.74
N CYS A 296 -10.03 20.18 -77.82
CA CYS A 296 -9.32 19.92 -79.08
C CYS A 296 -10.19 19.17 -80.09
N CYS A 297 -10.91 18.13 -79.67
CA CYS A 297 -11.85 17.39 -80.53
C CYS A 297 -12.95 18.32 -81.05
N SER A 298 -13.54 19.13 -80.18
CA SER A 298 -14.58 20.11 -80.56
C SER A 298 -14.06 21.13 -81.58
N GLN A 299 -12.82 21.61 -81.41
CA GLN A 299 -12.18 22.53 -82.36
C GLN A 299 -11.88 21.86 -83.71
N CYS A 300 -11.40 20.61 -83.71
CA CYS A 300 -11.18 19.82 -84.92
C CYS A 300 -12.50 19.56 -85.67
N GLU A 301 -13.56 19.19 -84.96
CA GLU A 301 -14.89 19.01 -85.54
C GLU A 301 -15.45 20.29 -86.14
N ALA A 302 -15.32 21.42 -85.43
CA ALA A 302 -15.71 22.73 -85.94
C ALA A 302 -14.94 23.09 -87.22
N SER A 303 -13.62 22.93 -87.19
CA SER A 303 -12.74 23.20 -88.34
C SER A 303 -13.12 22.35 -89.55
N ALA A 304 -13.35 21.04 -89.35
CA ALA A 304 -13.77 20.12 -90.41
C ALA A 304 -15.13 20.50 -91.01
N ARG A 305 -16.09 20.99 -90.21
CA ARG A 305 -17.38 21.48 -90.71
C ARG A 305 -17.22 22.73 -91.57
N THR A 306 -16.38 23.69 -91.16
CA THR A 306 -16.06 24.86 -91.99
C THR A 306 -15.39 24.46 -93.30
N THR A 307 -14.37 23.60 -93.27
CA THR A 307 -13.69 23.15 -94.50
C THR A 307 -14.64 22.39 -95.42
N ALA A 308 -15.55 21.58 -94.88
CA ALA A 308 -16.57 20.90 -95.67
C ALA A 308 -17.59 21.89 -96.30
N ALA A 309 -17.95 22.95 -95.59
CA ALA A 309 -18.81 24.02 -96.12
C ALA A 309 -18.12 24.81 -97.24
N ASP A 310 -16.84 25.15 -97.06
CA ASP A 310 -16.03 25.85 -98.06
C ASP A 310 -15.88 25.01 -99.35
N VAL A 311 -15.69 23.69 -99.21
CA VAL A 311 -15.63 22.76 -100.36
C VAL A 311 -16.96 22.67 -101.10
N ASP A 312 -18.10 22.63 -100.39
CA ASP A 312 -19.44 22.64 -101.02
C ASP A 312 -19.72 23.98 -101.74
N GLU A 313 -19.28 25.10 -101.17
CA GLU A 313 -19.41 26.43 -101.78
C GLU A 313 -18.54 26.57 -103.05
N ILE A 314 -17.30 26.08 -103.02
CA ILE A 314 -16.41 26.04 -104.20
C ILE A 314 -17.02 25.14 -105.29
N GLN A 315 -17.57 23.98 -104.94
CA GLN A 315 -18.24 23.10 -105.91
C GLN A 315 -19.48 23.75 -106.51
N ARG A 316 -20.29 24.46 -105.73
CA ARG A 316 -21.43 25.24 -106.25
C ARG A 316 -20.99 26.36 -107.21
N MET A 317 -19.90 27.07 -106.89
CA MET A 317 -19.34 28.07 -107.79
C MET A 317 -18.82 27.48 -109.11
N GLN A 318 -18.21 26.29 -109.08
CA GLN A 318 -17.75 25.61 -110.30
C GLN A 318 -18.90 25.16 -111.21
N VAL A 319 -20.05 24.79 -110.66
CA VAL A 319 -21.25 24.43 -111.44
C VAL A 319 -21.91 25.65 -112.09
N LEU A 320 -21.76 26.84 -111.53
CA LEU A 320 -22.29 28.10 -112.10
C LEU A 320 -21.43 28.69 -113.23
N PHE A 321 -20.21 28.17 -113.45
CA PHE A 321 -19.27 28.64 -114.48
C PHE A 321 -19.16 27.71 -115.71
N ILE A 322 -20.11 26.77 -115.88
CA ILE A 322 -20.27 25.92 -117.08
C ILE A 322 -21.59 26.30 -117.77
#